data_AF-A0A1Y4RZI8-F1
#
_entry.id   AF-A0A1Y4RZI8-F1
#
_cell.length_a   1.000
_cell.length_b   1.000
_cell.length_c   1.000
_cell.angle_alpha   90.00
_cell.angle_beta   90.00
_cell.angle_gamma   90.00
#
_symmetry.space_group_name_H-M   'P 1'
#
loop_
_entity.id
_entity.type
_entity.pdbx_description
1 polymer ?
#
loop_
_entity_poly.entity_id
_entity_poly.type
_entity_poly.pdbx_seq_one_letter_code
_entity_poly.pdbx_strand_id
1 'polypeptide(L)'
;MSSMFRVTHDTKHADLPEILALSRTKNPTGFELLYARYYRLLFSTAYMVLRQESDAMDAVQNAALRLYTMDESLFPSDHELTWLHMVVKNEALMVLRKKKPEFRG
;
A
#
# COMPACT_ATOMS: atom_id res chain seq x y z
N MET A 1 -0.73 27.79 -5.84
CA MET A 1 -0.78 26.37 -6.29
C MET A 1 -0.17 25.55 -5.17
N SER A 2 -0.88 24.79 -4.34
CA SER A 2 -2.17 24.12 -4.48
C SER A 2 -2.97 24.31 -3.20
N SER A 3 -4.11 25.01 -3.30
CA SER A 3 -5.14 25.04 -2.27
C SER A 3 -6.16 23.99 -2.68
N MET A 4 -6.01 22.79 -2.13
CA MET A 4 -6.99 21.72 -2.12
C MET A 4 -6.71 20.91 -0.85
N PHE A 5 -7.74 20.30 -0.27
CA PHE A 5 -7.75 19.58 1.02
C PHE A 5 -8.11 20.42 2.26
N ARG A 6 -9.33 20.97 2.25
CA ARG A 6 -10.16 20.89 3.46
C ARG A 6 -10.52 19.42 3.68
N VAL A 7 -9.62 18.66 4.31
CA VAL A 7 -9.97 17.37 4.92
C VAL A 7 -10.99 17.70 6.00
N THR A 8 -12.24 17.31 5.78
CA THR A 8 -13.34 17.49 6.73
C THR A 8 -13.01 16.75 8.03
N HIS A 9 -13.38 17.33 9.16
CA HIS A 9 -12.96 16.91 10.50
C HIS A 9 -13.36 15.47 10.89
N ASP A 10 -14.19 14.79 10.11
CA ASP A 10 -14.67 13.42 10.38
C ASP A 10 -13.64 12.31 10.13
N THR A 11 -12.70 12.50 9.22
CA THR A 11 -11.75 11.42 8.86
C THR A 11 -10.59 11.28 9.84
N LYS A 12 -10.51 12.12 10.89
CA LYS A 12 -9.41 12.06 11.89
C LYS A 12 -9.37 10.76 12.69
N HIS A 13 -10.44 9.98 12.73
CA HIS A 13 -10.54 8.77 13.56
C HIS A 13 -10.59 7.44 12.79
N ALA A 14 -10.58 7.46 11.46
CA ALA A 14 -10.72 6.23 10.67
C ALA A 14 -9.62 5.20 10.96
N ASP A 15 -10.02 4.00 11.38
CA ASP A 15 -9.10 2.89 11.61
C ASP A 15 -8.73 2.17 10.29
N LEU A 16 -7.89 1.15 10.36
CA LEU A 16 -7.44 0.45 9.15
C LEU A 16 -8.60 -0.19 8.36
N PRO A 17 -9.56 -0.90 9.00
CA PRO A 17 -10.76 -1.39 8.31
C PRO A 17 -11.51 -0.32 7.53
N GLU A 18 -11.80 0.84 8.15
CA GLU A 18 -12.52 1.94 7.48
C GLU A 18 -11.72 2.51 6.30
N ILE A 19 -10.40 2.68 6.48
CA ILE A 19 -9.51 3.14 5.42
C ILE A 19 -9.52 2.18 4.24
N LEU A 20 -9.44 0.87 4.49
CA LEU A 20 -9.48 -0.14 3.42
C LEU A 20 -10.86 -0.25 2.77
N ALA A 21 -11.95 -0.03 3.51
CA ALA A 21 -13.29 0.03 2.94
C ALA A 21 -13.45 1.23 1.99
N LEU A 22 -12.90 2.39 2.34
CA LEU A 22 -12.82 3.55 1.44
C LEU A 22 -11.96 3.25 0.20
N SER A 23 -10.78 2.64 0.39
CA SER A 23 -9.92 2.22 -0.73
C SER A 23 -10.58 1.18 -1.64
N ARG A 24 -11.41 0.28 -1.09
CA ARG A 24 -12.16 -0.73 -1.84
C ARG A 24 -13.07 -0.07 -2.88
N THR A 25 -13.81 0.95 -2.48
CA THR A 25 -14.73 1.71 -3.33
C THR A 25 -14.02 2.77 -4.21
N LYS A 26 -12.69 2.70 -4.32
CA LYS A 26 -11.83 3.65 -5.04
C LYS A 26 -12.00 5.11 -4.61
N ASN A 27 -12.44 5.33 -3.37
CA ASN A 27 -12.54 6.66 -2.81
C ASN A 27 -11.12 7.22 -2.55
N PRO A 28 -10.75 8.39 -3.13
CA PRO A 28 -9.43 8.99 -2.95
C PRO A 28 -9.03 9.17 -1.48
N THR A 29 -9.99 9.47 -0.60
CA THR A 29 -9.77 9.64 0.83
C THR A 29 -9.22 8.39 1.50
N GLY A 30 -9.59 7.19 1.03
CA GLY A 30 -9.03 5.94 1.54
C GLY A 30 -7.52 5.85 1.28
N PHE A 31 -7.09 6.17 0.06
CA PHE A 31 -5.66 6.18 -0.29
C PHE A 31 -4.89 7.28 0.45
N GLU A 32 -5.46 8.48 0.56
CA GLU A 32 -4.84 9.57 1.33
C GLU A 32 -4.61 9.19 2.79
N LEU A 33 -5.61 8.59 3.44
CA LEU A 33 -5.50 8.14 4.82
C LEU A 33 -4.52 6.97 4.96
N LEU A 34 -4.51 6.04 4.01
CA LEU A 34 -3.56 4.93 3.98
C LEU A 34 -2.12 5.43 3.90
N TYR A 35 -1.82 6.38 3.01
CA TYR A 35 -0.51 7.01 2.93
C TYR A 35 -0.18 7.82 4.19
N ALA A 36 -1.09 8.67 4.65
CA ALA A 36 -0.85 9.53 5.81
C ALA A 36 -0.52 8.73 7.09
N ARG A 37 -1.16 7.57 7.29
CA ARG A 37 -1.05 6.80 8.55
C ARG A 37 -0.16 5.57 8.45
N TYR A 38 -0.17 4.88 7.31
CA TYR A 38 0.48 3.58 7.17
C TYR A 38 1.70 3.59 6.26
N TYR A 39 2.07 4.71 5.61
CA TYR A 39 3.24 4.75 4.72
C TYR A 39 4.51 4.22 5.38
N ARG A 40 4.79 4.58 6.64
CA ARG A 40 5.98 4.08 7.36
C ARG A 40 5.97 2.55 7.49
N LEU A 41 4.81 1.95 7.72
CA LEU A 41 4.63 0.49 7.80
C LEU A 41 4.83 -0.16 6.43
N LEU A 42 4.21 0.38 5.39
CA LEU A 42 4.37 -0.11 4.02
C LEU A 42 5.84 -0.05 3.60
N PHE A 43 6.47 1.12 3.77
CA PHE A 43 7.87 1.33 3.43
C PHE A 43 8.80 0.40 4.22
N SER A 44 8.61 0.28 5.54
CA SER A 44 9.44 -0.61 6.36
C SER A 44 9.31 -2.07 5.93
N THR A 45 8.09 -2.50 5.57
CA THR A 45 7.82 -3.86 5.07
C THR A 45 8.59 -4.14 3.78
N ALA A 46 8.52 -3.23 2.81
CA ALA A 46 9.24 -3.37 1.55
C ALA A 46 10.76 -3.29 1.76
N TYR A 47 11.22 -2.35 2.59
CA TYR A 47 12.64 -2.13 2.87
C TYR A 47 13.30 -3.33 3.56
N MET A 48 12.60 -4.05 4.44
CA MET A 48 13.11 -5.27 5.05
C MET A 48 13.46 -6.36 4.03
N VAL A 49 12.75 -6.40 2.89
CA VAL A 49 12.99 -7.35 1.79
C VAL A 49 14.07 -6.84 0.84
N LEU A 50 13.99 -5.57 0.45
CA LEU A 50 14.78 -5.01 -0.65
C LEU A 50 16.11 -4.39 -0.23
N ARG A 51 16.20 -3.89 1.01
CA ARG A 51 17.39 -3.20 1.57
C ARG A 51 17.91 -2.03 0.72
N GLN A 52 17.06 -1.50 -0.16
CA GLN A 52 17.31 -0.34 -1.00
C GLN A 52 16.10 0.58 -0.94
N GLU A 53 16.32 1.85 -0.63
CA GLU A 53 15.27 2.85 -0.46
C GLU A 53 14.41 3.06 -1.72
N SER A 54 15.04 3.32 -2.87
CA SER A 54 14.33 3.53 -4.14
C SER A 54 13.43 2.34 -4.49
N ASP A 55 13.94 1.12 -4.35
CA ASP A 55 13.17 -0.09 -4.64
C ASP A 55 12.01 -0.27 -3.66
N ALA A 56 12.22 0.07 -2.38
CA ALA A 56 11.17 -0.01 -1.37
C ALA A 56 10.06 1.01 -1.69
N MET A 57 10.42 2.23 -2.11
CA MET A 57 9.44 3.21 -2.60
C MET A 57 8.69 2.71 -3.83
N ASP A 58 9.39 2.08 -4.79
CA ASP A 58 8.76 1.49 -5.98
C ASP A 58 7.80 0.35 -5.62
N ALA A 59 8.18 -0.52 -4.68
CA ALA A 59 7.31 -1.59 -4.19
C ALA A 59 6.05 -1.06 -3.49
N VAL A 60 6.18 0.00 -2.68
CA VAL A 60 5.01 0.66 -2.05
C VAL A 60 4.09 1.28 -3.11
N GLN A 61 4.65 1.93 -4.13
CA GLN A 61 3.87 2.48 -5.24
C GLN A 61 3.14 1.38 -6.02
N ASN A 62 3.83 0.27 -6.32
CA ASN A 62 3.21 -0.89 -6.99
C ASN A 62 2.09 -1.50 -6.13
N ALA A 63 2.27 -1.58 -4.81
CA ALA A 63 1.22 -2.04 -3.89
C ALA A 63 0.01 -1.11 -3.90
N ALA A 64 0.21 0.21 -3.91
CA ALA A 64 -0.89 1.16 -4.02
C ALA A 64 -1.62 1.03 -5.36
N LEU A 65 -0.90 0.87 -6.47
CA LEU A 65 -1.49 0.61 -7.79
C LEU A 65 -2.28 -0.71 -7.80
N ARG A 66 -1.77 -1.75 -7.14
CA ARG A 66 -2.45 -3.04 -6.98
C ARG A 66 -3.77 -2.86 -6.24
N LEU A 67 -3.79 -2.15 -5.10
CA LEU A 67 -5.02 -1.83 -4.37
C LEU A 67 -6.01 -1.03 -5.23
N TYR A 68 -5.50 -0.11 -6.05
CA TYR A 68 -6.33 0.71 -6.95
C TYR A 68 -6.93 -0.11 -8.10
N THR A 69 -6.23 -1.10 -8.62
CA THR A 69 -6.65 -1.84 -9.83
C THR A 69 -7.32 -3.20 -9.55
N MET A 70 -7.12 -3.76 -8.37
CA MET A 70 -7.68 -5.07 -8.02
C MET A 70 -9.20 -5.02 -7.82
N ASP A 71 -9.82 -6.17 -8.01
CA ASP A 71 -11.24 -6.41 -7.74
C ASP A 71 -11.56 -6.17 -6.26
N GLU A 72 -12.74 -5.61 -6.00
CA GLU A 72 -13.20 -5.24 -4.66
C GLU A 72 -13.32 -6.45 -3.72
N SER A 73 -13.63 -7.63 -4.26
CA SER A 73 -13.76 -8.88 -3.50
C SER A 73 -12.42 -9.39 -2.93
N LEU A 74 -11.29 -8.87 -3.42
CA LEU A 74 -9.96 -9.27 -2.97
C LEU A 74 -9.46 -8.49 -1.74
N PHE A 75 -10.20 -7.46 -1.32
CA PHE A 75 -9.92 -6.76 -0.08
C PHE A 75 -10.25 -7.66 1.13
N PRO A 76 -9.52 -7.51 2.25
CA PRO A 76 -9.71 -8.34 3.43
C PRO A 76 -11.08 -8.07 4.08
N SER A 77 -11.64 -9.08 4.73
CA SER A 77 -12.79 -8.95 5.64
C SER A 77 -12.39 -9.03 7.12
N ASP A 78 -11.13 -9.34 7.39
CA ASP A 78 -10.50 -9.49 8.71
C ASP A 78 -8.97 -9.51 8.51
N HIS A 79 -8.19 -9.31 9.58
CA HIS A 79 -6.73 -9.33 9.61
C HIS A 79 -6.11 -8.32 8.63
N GLU A 80 -6.68 -7.12 8.53
CA GLU A 80 -6.35 -6.09 7.55
C GLU A 80 -4.86 -5.74 7.55
N LEU A 81 -4.26 -5.62 8.74
CA LEU A 81 -2.85 -5.28 8.88
C LEU A 81 -1.94 -6.38 8.33
N THR A 82 -2.25 -7.64 8.64
CA THR A 82 -1.51 -8.81 8.12
C THR A 82 -1.66 -8.90 6.61
N TRP A 83 -2.89 -8.73 6.10
CA TRP A 83 -3.15 -8.72 4.66
C TRP A 83 -2.36 -7.60 3.95
N LEU A 84 -2.34 -6.40 4.51
CA LEU A 84 -1.60 -5.26 3.96
C LEU A 84 -0.09 -5.52 3.93
N HIS A 85 0.47 -6.11 4.99
CA HIS A 85 1.86 -6.57 5.00
C HIS A 85 2.13 -7.58 3.87
N MET A 86 1.23 -8.53 3.64
CA MET A 86 1.38 -9.53 2.57
C MET A 86 1.39 -8.89 1.18
N VAL A 87 0.48 -7.95 0.91
CA VAL A 87 0.45 -7.23 -0.38
C VAL A 87 1.80 -6.55 -0.64
N VAL A 88 2.28 -5.75 0.32
CA VAL A 88 3.54 -5.01 0.15
C VAL A 88 4.74 -5.97 0.05
N LYS A 89 4.77 -7.01 0.87
CA LYS A 89 5.84 -8.02 0.83
C LYS A 89 5.88 -8.73 -0.52
N ASN A 90 4.73 -9.07 -1.10
CA ASN A 90 4.65 -9.70 -2.42
C ASN A 90 5.17 -8.78 -3.53
N GLU A 91 4.81 -7.49 -3.51
CA GLU A 91 5.35 -6.50 -4.45
C GLU A 91 6.87 -6.34 -4.30
N ALA A 92 7.37 -6.28 -3.07
CA ALA A 92 8.80 -6.21 -2.81
C ALA A 92 9.55 -7.46 -3.32
N LEU A 93 8.97 -8.66 -3.15
CA LEU A 93 9.52 -9.90 -3.72
C LEU A 93 9.52 -9.90 -5.25
N MET A 94 8.50 -9.32 -5.89
CA MET A 94 8.47 -9.16 -7.34
C MET A 94 9.57 -8.23 -7.84
N VAL A 95 9.79 -7.10 -7.17
CA VAL A 95 10.91 -6.19 -7.47
C VAL A 95 12.25 -6.92 -7.32
N LEU A 96 12.43 -7.65 -6.21
CA LEU A 96 13.64 -8.44 -5.96
C LEU A 96 13.88 -9.49 -7.05
N ARG A 97 12.83 -10.18 -7.51
CA ARG A 97 12.91 -11.18 -8.58
C ARG A 97 13.33 -10.54 -9.91
N LYS A 98 12.84 -9.36 -10.26
CA LYS A 98 13.24 -8.64 -11.48
C LYS A 98 14.71 -8.20 -11.44
N LYS A 99 15.25 -7.95 -10.24
CA LYS A 99 16.65 -7.53 -10.05
C LYS A 99 17.65 -8.66 -10.12
N LYS A 100 17.25 -9.87 -9.74
CA LYS A 100 18.09 -11.05 -9.97
C LYS A 100 17.94 -11.41 -11.45
N PRO A 101 18.99 -11.29 -12.28
CA PRO A 101 18.96 -11.92 -13.58
C PRO A 101 18.63 -13.39 -13.32
N GLU A 102 17.66 -13.94 -14.05
CA GLU A 102 17.40 -15.37 -13.96
C GLU A 102 18.72 -16.09 -14.22
N PHE A 103 19.32 -16.69 -13.19
CA PHE A 103 20.36 -17.67 -13.39
C PHE A 103 19.64 -18.89 -13.97
N ARG A 104 19.34 -18.81 -15.27
CA ARG A 104 18.97 -19.95 -16.09
C ARG A 104 20.24 -20.76 -16.27
N GLY A 105 20.52 -21.60 -15.28
CA GLY A 105 21.37 -22.79 -15.47
C GLY A 105 20.60 -23.83 -16.26
#